data_AF-A0A2E0CSN9-F1
#
_entry.id   AF-A0A2E0CSN9-F1
#
_cell.length_a   1.000
_cell.length_b   1.000
_cell.length_c   1.000
_cell.angle_alpha   90.00
_cell.angle_beta   90.00
_cell.angle_gamma   90.00
#
_symmetry.space_group_name_H-M   'P 1'
#
loop_
_entity.id
_entity.type
_entity.pdbx_description
1 polymer ?
#
loop_
_entity_poly.entity_id
_entity_poly.type
_entity_poly.pdbx_seq_one_letter_code
_entity_poly.pdbx_strand_id
1 'polypeptide(L)'
;MFEEYFRQYAILIIFSIVATSVPIGMLAISFIAQFIKVRPSRPSEVKLTAYEGGMLPFEERPEKFNFKYYYYAILFVVFDVEAVFLFPWAVRYGILTKQFGLVALLGILIFLLVATVGYFYAWKKKNLDWIYNEK
;
A
#
# COMPACT_ATOMS: atom_id res chain seq x y z
N MET A 1 7.72 -27.57 17.76
CA MET A 1 6.77 -26.79 16.94
C MET A 1 6.63 -25.36 17.46
N PHE A 2 6.22 -25.14 18.71
CA PHE A 2 6.08 -23.79 19.27
C PHE A 2 7.40 -23.01 19.35
N GLU A 3 8.50 -23.66 19.78
CA GLU A 3 9.83 -23.04 19.79
C GLU A 3 10.31 -22.58 18.39
N GLU A 4 9.98 -23.36 17.36
CA GLU A 4 10.29 -23.02 15.97
C GLU A 4 9.51 -21.79 15.52
N TYR A 5 8.22 -21.77 15.81
CA TYR A 5 7.33 -20.66 15.53
C TYR A 5 7.83 -19.38 16.21
N PHE A 6 8.03 -19.39 17.53
CA PHE A 6 8.50 -18.19 18.25
C PHE A 6 9.87 -17.72 17.75
N ARG A 7 10.77 -18.66 17.41
CA ARG A 7 12.07 -18.30 16.82
C ARG A 7 11.93 -17.61 15.47
N GLN A 8 11.06 -18.09 14.58
CA GLN A 8 10.82 -17.46 13.27
C GLN A 8 10.24 -16.05 13.42
N TYR A 9 9.25 -15.85 14.29
CA TYR A 9 8.71 -14.51 14.58
C TYR A 9 9.74 -13.61 15.23
N ALA A 10 10.57 -14.12 16.14
CA ALA A 10 11.66 -13.36 16.74
C ALA A 10 12.66 -12.90 15.68
N ILE A 11 13.03 -13.77 14.72
CA ILE A 11 13.90 -13.41 13.59
C ILE A 11 13.26 -12.30 12.75
N LEU A 12 11.95 -12.40 12.42
CA LEU A 12 11.25 -11.37 11.66
C LEU A 12 11.22 -10.02 12.39
N ILE A 13 11.03 -10.03 13.71
CA ILE A 13 11.04 -8.82 14.54
C ILE A 13 12.44 -8.21 14.56
N ILE A 14 13.47 -9.02 14.83
CA ILE A 14 14.87 -8.55 14.83
C ILE A 14 15.22 -7.96 13.46
N PHE A 15 14.86 -8.65 12.37
CA PHE A 15 15.07 -8.17 11.01
C PHE A 15 14.36 -6.82 10.79
N SER A 16 13.10 -6.68 11.21
CA SER A 16 12.33 -5.44 11.06
C SER A 16 12.95 -4.28 11.85
N ILE A 17 13.44 -4.55 13.07
CA ILE A 17 14.16 -3.57 13.90
C ILE A 17 15.44 -3.13 13.21
N VAL A 18 16.25 -4.06 12.70
CA VAL A 18 17.50 -3.72 11.99
C VAL A 18 17.20 -2.96 10.70
N ALA A 19 16.21 -3.41 9.92
CA ALA A 19 15.83 -2.78 8.66
C ALA A 19 15.35 -1.34 8.84
N THR A 20 14.66 -1.04 9.94
CA THR A 20 14.20 0.33 10.27
C THR A 20 15.26 1.16 11.00
N SER A 21 16.14 0.54 11.79
CA SER A 21 17.20 1.26 12.51
C SER A 21 18.25 1.85 11.57
N VAL A 22 18.52 1.22 10.42
CA VAL A 22 19.46 1.74 9.42
C VAL A 22 19.02 3.10 8.87
N PRO A 23 17.84 3.29 8.24
CA PRO A 23 17.42 4.59 7.74
C PRO A 23 17.23 5.62 8.86
N ILE A 24 16.71 5.22 10.03
CA ILE A 24 16.62 6.10 11.20
C ILE A 24 18.01 6.57 11.64
N GLY A 25 18.97 5.65 11.71
CA GLY A 25 20.36 5.92 12.06
C GLY A 25 21.02 6.85 11.05
N MET A 26 20.81 6.65 9.75
CA MET A 26 21.31 7.56 8.71
C MET A 26 20.75 8.97 8.86
N LEU A 27 19.44 9.11 9.11
CA LEU A 27 18.81 10.41 9.36
C LEU A 27 19.35 11.05 10.64
N ALA A 28 19.51 10.28 11.73
CA ALA A 28 20.06 10.75 12.99
C ALA A 28 21.52 11.20 12.86
N ILE A 29 22.36 10.43 12.15
CA ILE A 29 23.75 10.79 11.85
C ILE A 29 23.78 12.08 11.03
N SER A 30 22.95 12.23 10.01
CA SER A 30 22.86 13.46 9.20
C SER A 30 22.42 14.68 10.02
N PHE A 31 21.50 14.47 10.96
CA PHE A 31 21.06 15.48 11.91
C PHE A 31 22.19 15.89 12.88
N ILE A 32 22.90 14.93 13.48
CA ILE A 32 24.06 15.17 14.36
C ILE A 32 25.19 15.85 13.58
N ALA A 33 25.46 15.44 12.35
CA ALA A 33 26.46 16.02 11.46
C ALA A 33 26.25 17.53 11.23
N GLN A 34 25.00 18.01 11.33
CA GLN A 34 24.68 19.42 11.29
C GLN A 34 25.21 20.18 12.53
N PHE A 35 25.07 19.61 13.73
CA PHE A 35 25.55 20.23 14.98
C PHE A 35 27.07 20.29 15.06
N ILE A 36 27.76 19.25 14.61
CA ILE A 36 29.24 19.19 14.57
C ILE A 36 29.83 19.92 13.35
N LYS A 37 29.02 20.68 12.60
CA LYS A 37 29.41 21.49 11.42
C LYS A 37 30.03 20.71 10.25
N VAL A 38 29.88 19.38 10.23
CA VAL A 38 30.25 18.53 9.08
C VAL A 38 29.25 18.73 7.93
N ARG A 39 27.96 18.84 8.25
CA ARG A 39 26.89 19.22 7.30
C ARG A 39 26.61 20.72 7.42
N PRO A 40 26.88 21.54 6.40
CA PRO A 40 26.58 22.96 6.44
C PRO A 40 25.07 23.21 6.58
N SER A 41 24.69 24.04 7.55
CA SER A 41 23.31 24.55 7.68
C SER A 41 23.26 25.99 7.19
N ARG A 42 22.63 26.20 6.03
CA ARG A 42 22.45 27.53 5.41
C ARG A 42 20.98 27.71 5.00
N PRO A 43 20.05 27.77 5.96
CA PRO A 43 18.65 28.06 5.67
C PRO A 43 18.55 29.48 5.10
N SER A 44 17.70 29.65 4.10
CA SER A 44 17.30 30.95 3.56
C SER A 44 15.82 30.87 3.24
N GLU A 45 15.11 32.00 3.22
CA GLU A 45 13.67 32.02 2.95
C GLU A 45 13.33 31.26 1.66
N VAL A 46 14.07 31.53 0.58
CA VAL A 46 13.92 30.85 -0.72
C VAL A 46 14.15 29.33 -0.67
N LYS A 47 14.99 28.80 0.24
CA LYS A 47 15.23 27.35 0.35
C LYS A 47 14.14 26.64 1.17
N LEU A 48 13.38 27.41 1.96
CA LEU A 48 12.33 26.90 2.82
C LEU A 48 10.95 27.01 2.17
N THR A 49 10.82 27.77 1.08
CA THR A 49 9.61 27.82 0.25
C THR A 49 9.47 26.58 -0.63
N ALA A 50 8.23 26.24 -1.02
CA ALA A 50 7.99 25.18 -1.99
C ALA A 50 8.61 25.52 -3.36
N TYR A 51 9.02 24.49 -4.08
CA TYR A 51 9.68 24.62 -5.39
C TYR A 51 8.65 24.85 -6.50
N GLU A 52 8.66 26.04 -7.11
CA GLU A 52 7.82 26.39 -8.28
C GLU A 52 8.67 26.99 -9.43
N GLY A 53 9.79 26.34 -9.76
CA GLY A 53 10.60 26.72 -10.94
C GLY A 53 11.20 28.13 -10.94
N GLY A 54 11.21 28.82 -9.80
CA GLY A 54 11.69 30.22 -9.65
C GLY A 54 10.59 31.25 -9.41
N MET A 55 9.32 30.83 -9.45
CA MET A 55 8.17 31.66 -9.06
C MET A 55 7.83 31.48 -7.58
N LEU A 56 7.06 32.42 -7.02
CA LEU A 56 6.51 32.24 -5.68
C LEU A 56 5.52 31.07 -5.68
N PRO A 57 5.51 30.24 -4.63
CA PRO A 57 4.62 29.11 -4.55
C PRO A 57 3.16 29.55 -4.56
N PHE A 58 2.31 28.80 -5.26
CA PHE A 58 0.88 29.03 -5.23
C PHE A 58 0.37 28.84 -3.78
N GLU A 59 -0.23 29.88 -3.20
CA GLU A 59 -0.83 29.80 -1.86
C GLU A 59 -2.18 29.04 -1.86
N GLU A 60 -2.76 28.86 -3.04
CA GLU A 60 -4.02 28.17 -3.22
C GLU A 60 -3.84 26.66 -2.98
N ARG A 61 -4.50 26.14 -1.95
CA ARG A 61 -4.66 24.69 -1.78
C ARG A 61 -5.16 24.09 -3.10
N PRO A 62 -4.66 22.94 -3.55
CA PRO A 62 -5.21 22.28 -4.73
C PRO A 62 -6.73 22.14 -4.55
N GLU A 63 -7.48 22.86 -5.38
CA GLU A 63 -8.86 23.24 -5.04
C GLU A 63 -9.81 22.04 -4.95
N LYS A 64 -9.48 20.89 -5.55
CA LYS A 64 -10.30 19.67 -5.52
C LYS A 64 -9.42 18.42 -5.61
N PHE A 65 -9.28 17.69 -4.50
CA PHE A 65 -8.80 16.31 -4.57
C PHE A 65 -9.81 15.49 -5.36
N ASN A 66 -9.38 14.85 -6.44
CA ASN A 66 -10.30 14.14 -7.31
C ASN A 66 -10.86 12.89 -6.61
N PHE A 67 -12.18 12.80 -6.49
CA PHE A 67 -12.86 11.67 -5.85
C PHE A 67 -12.60 10.32 -6.57
N LYS A 68 -12.04 10.32 -7.78
CA LYS A 68 -11.69 9.08 -8.47
C LYS A 68 -10.65 8.23 -7.73
N TYR A 69 -9.73 8.84 -6.97
CA TYR A 69 -8.78 8.08 -6.14
C TYR A 69 -9.51 7.22 -5.09
N TYR A 70 -10.66 7.68 -4.60
CA TYR A 70 -11.49 6.93 -3.67
C TYR A 70 -12.08 5.67 -4.31
N TYR A 71 -12.49 5.71 -5.58
CA TYR A 71 -12.99 4.52 -6.27
C TYR A 71 -11.93 3.42 -6.42
N TYR A 72 -10.67 3.80 -6.70
CA TYR A 72 -9.57 2.83 -6.70
C TYR A 72 -9.31 2.28 -5.29
N ALA A 73 -9.32 3.12 -4.26
CA ALA A 73 -9.08 2.69 -2.89
C ALA A 73 -10.14 1.71 -2.37
N ILE A 74 -11.43 2.01 -2.57
CA ILE A 74 -12.51 1.11 -2.12
C ILE A 74 -12.50 -0.21 -2.90
N LEU A 75 -12.23 -0.16 -4.20
CA LEU A 75 -12.11 -1.37 -5.02
C LEU A 75 -10.91 -2.23 -4.58
N PHE A 76 -9.77 -1.60 -4.27
CA PHE A 76 -8.60 -2.29 -3.71
C PHE A 76 -8.94 -3.00 -2.40
N VAL A 77 -9.62 -2.33 -1.46
CA VAL A 77 -10.00 -2.93 -0.18
C VAL A 77 -10.94 -4.13 -0.38
N VAL A 78 -11.90 -4.04 -1.31
CA VAL A 78 -12.79 -5.16 -1.64
C VAL A 78 -12.00 -6.37 -2.15
N PHE A 79 -11.10 -6.16 -3.12
CA PHE A 79 -10.25 -7.23 -3.64
C PHE A 79 -9.26 -7.78 -2.60
N ASP A 80 -8.75 -6.95 -1.70
CA ASP A 80 -7.87 -7.39 -0.62
C ASP A 80 -8.60 -8.33 0.34
N VAL A 81 -9.84 -8.01 0.69
CA VAL A 81 -10.72 -8.89 1.48
C VAL A 81 -10.98 -10.21 0.75
N GLU A 82 -11.19 -10.18 -0.57
CA GLU A 82 -11.33 -11.40 -1.38
C GLU A 82 -10.08 -12.28 -1.32
N ALA A 83 -8.89 -11.67 -1.42
CA ALA A 83 -7.63 -12.40 -1.30
C ALA A 83 -7.49 -13.09 0.06
N VAL A 84 -7.90 -12.43 1.15
CA VAL A 84 -7.93 -13.02 2.51
C VAL A 84 -8.79 -14.29 2.56
N PHE A 85 -9.89 -14.38 1.79
CA PHE A 85 -10.69 -15.60 1.69
C PHE A 85 -10.11 -16.65 0.74
N LEU A 86 -9.43 -16.22 -0.33
CA LEU A 86 -8.81 -17.11 -1.31
C LEU A 86 -7.62 -17.87 -0.72
N PHE A 87 -6.80 -17.24 0.13
CA PHE A 87 -5.59 -17.87 0.66
C PHE A 87 -5.86 -19.14 1.49
N PRO A 88 -6.76 -19.16 2.49
CA PRO A 88 -7.09 -20.37 3.23
C PRO A 88 -7.62 -21.49 2.33
N TRP A 89 -8.46 -21.16 1.36
CA TRP A 89 -8.97 -22.12 0.38
C TRP A 89 -7.83 -22.71 -0.46
N ALA A 90 -6.93 -21.87 -0.99
CA ALA A 90 -5.81 -22.30 -1.83
C ALA A 90 -4.83 -23.19 -1.08
N VAL A 91 -4.43 -22.79 0.14
CA VAL A 91 -3.49 -23.55 0.99
C VAL A 91 -4.08 -24.90 1.42
N ARG A 92 -5.41 -24.99 1.59
CA ARG A 92 -6.10 -26.22 2.02
C ARG A 92 -6.83 -26.95 0.90
N TYR A 93 -6.61 -26.57 -0.36
CA TYR A 93 -7.35 -27.09 -1.51
C TYR A 93 -7.38 -28.62 -1.56
N GLY A 94 -6.24 -29.29 -1.33
CA GLY A 94 -6.17 -30.75 -1.35
C GLY A 94 -6.99 -31.45 -0.27
N ILE A 95 -7.15 -30.85 0.91
CA ILE A 95 -7.99 -31.39 1.99
C ILE A 95 -9.46 -31.10 1.70
N LEU A 96 -9.77 -29.87 1.30
CA LEU A 96 -11.12 -29.44 0.97
C LEU A 96 -11.69 -30.23 -0.21
N THR A 97 -10.88 -30.52 -1.22
CA THR A 97 -11.30 -31.32 -2.39
C THR A 97 -11.55 -32.78 -2.01
N LYS A 98 -10.81 -33.35 -1.06
CA LYS A 98 -11.08 -34.71 -0.57
C LYS A 98 -12.38 -34.79 0.22
N GLN A 99 -12.72 -33.74 0.99
CA GLN A 99 -13.93 -33.71 1.82
C GLN A 99 -15.19 -33.31 1.05
N PHE A 100 -15.08 -32.32 0.17
CA PHE A 100 -16.21 -31.68 -0.52
C PHE A 100 -16.20 -31.87 -2.04
N GLY A 101 -15.15 -32.46 -2.62
CA GLY A 101 -15.05 -32.74 -4.05
C GLY A 101 -15.16 -31.46 -4.90
N LEU A 102 -15.94 -31.57 -5.98
CA LEU A 102 -16.19 -30.46 -6.92
C LEU A 102 -16.89 -29.26 -6.29
N VAL A 103 -17.61 -29.44 -5.18
CA VAL A 103 -18.31 -28.34 -4.50
C VAL A 103 -17.31 -27.31 -3.97
N ALA A 104 -16.14 -27.74 -3.50
CA ALA A 104 -15.08 -26.83 -3.03
C ALA A 104 -14.55 -25.91 -4.14
N LEU A 105 -14.48 -26.43 -5.37
CA LEU A 105 -14.05 -25.68 -6.55
C LEU A 105 -15.17 -24.76 -7.05
N LEU A 106 -16.40 -25.26 -7.15
CA LEU A 106 -17.54 -24.45 -7.58
C LEU A 106 -17.82 -23.29 -6.62
N GLY A 107 -17.66 -23.51 -5.31
CA GLY A 107 -17.81 -22.46 -4.30
C GLY A 107 -16.86 -21.29 -4.52
N ILE A 108 -15.57 -21.56 -4.80
CA ILE A 108 -14.61 -20.48 -5.06
C ILE A 108 -14.85 -19.81 -6.42
N LEU A 109 -15.27 -20.56 -7.43
CA LEU A 109 -15.57 -20.01 -8.75
C LEU A 109 -16.77 -19.06 -8.69
N ILE A 110 -17.82 -19.43 -7.94
CA ILE A 110 -18.98 -18.56 -7.71
C ILE A 110 -18.56 -17.33 -6.91
N PHE A 111 -17.74 -17.49 -5.86
CA PHE A 111 -17.22 -16.38 -5.07
C PHE A 111 -16.46 -15.37 -5.95
N LEU A 112 -15.50 -15.86 -6.76
CA LEU A 112 -14.75 -15.03 -7.71
C LEU A 112 -15.64 -14.39 -8.78
N LEU A 113 -16.68 -15.08 -9.24
CA LEU A 113 -17.62 -14.54 -10.22
C LEU A 113 -18.39 -13.34 -9.64
N VAL A 114 -18.94 -13.48 -8.43
CA VAL A 114 -19.68 -12.39 -7.78
C VAL A 114 -18.80 -11.16 -7.57
N ALA A 115 -17.57 -11.38 -7.09
CA ALA A 115 -16.54 -10.35 -6.98
C ALA A 115 -16.24 -9.63 -8.31
N THR A 116 -15.95 -10.42 -9.35
CA THR A 116 -15.61 -9.91 -10.68
C THR A 116 -16.76 -9.14 -11.32
N VAL A 117 -18.02 -9.49 -11.02
CA VAL A 117 -19.19 -8.73 -11.46
C VAL A 117 -19.18 -7.31 -10.87
N GLY A 118 -18.82 -7.16 -9.59
CA GLY A 118 -18.68 -5.85 -8.93
C GLY A 118 -17.60 -4.99 -9.60
N TYR A 119 -16.46 -5.59 -9.93
CA TYR A 119 -15.40 -4.93 -10.70
C TYR A 119 -15.86 -4.51 -12.09
N PHE A 120 -16.51 -5.42 -12.82
CA PHE A 120 -17.00 -5.15 -14.17
C PHE A 120 -18.04 -4.03 -14.18
N TYR A 121 -18.89 -3.96 -13.16
CA TYR A 121 -19.82 -2.85 -12.97
C TYR A 121 -19.10 -1.51 -12.78
N ALA A 122 -18.09 -1.46 -11.90
CA ALA A 122 -17.29 -0.25 -11.68
C ALA A 122 -16.56 0.21 -12.95
N TRP A 123 -16.05 -0.74 -13.74
CA TRP A 123 -15.43 -0.47 -15.03
C TRP A 123 -16.43 0.08 -16.05
N LYS A 124 -17.61 -0.54 -16.18
CA LYS A 124 -18.67 -0.06 -17.07
C LYS A 124 -19.17 1.34 -16.70
N LYS A 125 -19.15 1.70 -15.43
CA LYS A 125 -19.48 3.05 -14.94
C LYS A 125 -18.38 4.08 -15.17
N LYS A 126 -17.24 3.72 -15.78
CA LYS A 126 -16.09 4.61 -16.02
C LYS A 126 -15.50 5.21 -14.73
N ASN A 127 -15.75 4.57 -13.57
CA ASN A 127 -15.20 5.00 -12.29
C ASN A 127 -13.67 4.75 -12.21
N LEU A 128 -13.16 3.89 -13.09
CA LEU A 128 -11.75 3.52 -13.22
C LEU A 128 -11.06 4.22 -14.41
N ASP A 129 -11.72 5.20 -15.04
CA ASP A 129 -11.09 5.98 -16.11
C ASP A 129 -10.14 7.01 -15.49
N TRP A 130 -8.88 6.95 -15.92
CA TRP A 130 -7.85 7.87 -15.46
C TRP A 130 -8.24 9.33 -15.76
N ILE A 131 -7.87 10.22 -14.85
CA ILE A 131 -8.12 11.65 -15.01
C ILE A 131 -7.11 12.17 -16.02
N TYR A 132 -7.57 12.40 -17.25
CA TYR A 132 -6.87 13.32 -18.13
C TYR A 132 -7.28 14.73 -17.72
N ASN A 133 -6.30 15.63 -17.56
CA ASN A 133 -6.59 17.05 -17.49
C ASN A 133 -7.08 17.46 -18.88
N GLU A 134 -8.38 17.43 -19.11
CA GLU A 134 -8.96 18.23 -20.19
C GLU A 134 -8.72 19.69 -19.83
N LYS A 135 -8.03 20.39 -20.74
CA LYS A 135 -7.69 21.81 -20.60
C LYS A 135 -8.94 22.67 -20.55
#